data_AF-A0A1F4NRS8-F1
#
_entry.id   AF-A0A1F4NRS8-F1
#
_cell.length_a   1.000
_cell.length_b   1.000
_cell.length_c   1.000
_cell.angle_alpha   90.00
_cell.angle_beta   90.00
_cell.angle_gamma   90.00
#
_symmetry.space_group_name_H-M   'P 1'
#
loop_
_entity.id
_entity.type
_entity.pdbx_description
1 polymer ?
#
loop_
_entity_poly.entity_id
_entity_poly.type
_entity_poly.pdbx_seq_one_letter_code
_entity_poly.pdbx_strand_id
1 'polypeptide(L)'
;MKKFLKETNHIKKSLILLAVILLMLIGGFIIKWSLSKHSAYDTLSSNPSFAEHHCTDEIPQGDGFLYGTLDAGFSRGLIRALDSAGARLYGNIVCPSVRQQIRFLGIPTDLVSQRHLDTVHMDCRTEEAMEKARQWDTHPGYHVPSNFPYADTQKCLDANVELYPTWIFKDGSRLVGVQLPHVLAKKIGFVYKPAWE
;
A
#
# COMPACT_ATOMS: atom_id res chain seq x y z
N MET A 1 46.87 47.21 24.08
CA MET A 1 46.36 45.81 24.00
C MET A 1 44.89 45.63 24.38
N LYS A 2 44.37 46.22 25.47
CA LYS A 2 42.96 46.03 25.91
C LYS A 2 41.88 46.52 24.90
N LYS A 3 42.21 47.47 24.02
CA LYS A 3 41.27 48.01 23.00
C LYS A 3 40.99 47.01 21.87
N PHE A 4 41.98 46.21 21.47
CA PHE A 4 41.84 45.18 20.42
C PHE A 4 40.99 43.97 20.86
N LEU A 5 41.02 43.60 22.14
CA LEU A 5 40.18 42.50 22.65
C LEU A 5 38.69 42.84 22.64
N LYS A 6 38.32 44.13 22.76
CA LYS A 6 36.91 44.55 22.79
C LYS A 6 36.24 44.44 21.41
N GLU A 7 36.99 44.67 20.32
CA GLU A 7 36.47 44.57 18.95
C GLU A 7 36.19 43.13 18.52
N THR A 8 37.03 42.17 18.93
CA THR A 8 36.83 40.75 18.56
C THR A 8 35.55 40.13 19.11
N ASN A 9 35.02 40.64 20.24
CA ASN A 9 33.78 40.14 20.83
C ASN A 9 32.54 40.55 20.02
N HIS A 10 32.59 41.68 19.32
CA HIS A 10 31.47 42.14 18.50
C HIS A 10 31.32 41.26 17.24
N ILE A 11 32.46 40.90 16.63
CA ILE A 11 32.50 40.02 15.45
C ILE A 11 31.99 38.62 15.80
N LYS A 12 32.44 38.04 16.92
CA LYS A 12 31.97 36.71 17.36
C LYS A 12 30.46 36.66 17.60
N LYS A 13 29.88 37.68 18.24
CA LYS A 13 28.43 37.76 18.45
C LYS A 13 27.65 37.86 17.14
N SER A 14 28.15 38.63 16.18
CA SER A 14 27.52 38.78 14.86
C SER A 14 27.57 37.47 14.06
N LEU A 15 28.68 36.74 14.12
CA LEU A 15 28.83 35.44 13.45
C LEU A 15 27.91 34.36 14.04
N ILE A 16 27.75 34.31 15.37
CA ILE A 16 26.84 33.37 16.04
C ILE A 16 25.38 33.67 15.63
N LEU A 17 25.00 34.95 15.58
CA LEU A 17 23.64 35.33 15.19
C LEU A 17 23.32 34.91 13.75
N LEU A 18 24.26 35.10 12.82
CA LEU A 18 24.11 34.67 11.42
C LEU A 18 23.99 33.15 11.30
N ALA A 19 24.79 32.38 12.06
CA ALA A 19 24.71 30.92 12.06
C ALA A 19 23.34 30.40 12.55
N VAL A 20 22.77 31.02 13.60
CA VAL A 20 21.44 30.65 14.11
C VAL A 20 20.34 30.96 13.09
N ILE A 21 20.41 32.11 12.42
CA ILE A 21 19.44 32.47 11.36
C ILE A 21 19.51 31.45 10.22
N LEU A 22 20.72 31.08 9.79
CA LEU A 22 20.92 30.10 8.73
C LEU A 22 20.33 28.72 9.10
N LEU A 23 20.53 28.27 10.34
CA LEU A 23 19.95 27.01 10.82
C LEU A 23 18.41 27.04 10.86
N MET A 24 17.80 28.16 11.23
CA MET A 24 16.33 28.28 11.20
C MET A 24 15.77 28.25 9.77
N LEU A 25 16.47 28.88 8.81
CA LEU A 25 16.06 28.86 7.40
C LEU A 25 16.18 27.46 6.80
N ILE A 26 17.26 26.74 7.10
CA ILE A 26 17.47 25.35 6.63
C ILE A 26 16.43 24.41 7.27
N GLY A 27 16.20 24.52 8.58
CA GLY A 27 15.23 23.70 9.31
C GLY A 27 13.79 23.88 8.82
N GLY A 28 13.37 25.12 8.54
CA GLY A 28 12.03 25.40 7.99
C GLY A 28 11.81 24.79 6.59
N PHE A 29 12.86 24.71 5.77
CA PHE A 29 12.78 24.14 4.42
C PHE A 29 12.59 22.61 4.46
N ILE A 30 13.26 21.92 5.38
CA ILE A 30 13.15 20.45 5.53
C ILE A 30 11.75 20.06 5.99
N ILE A 31 11.16 20.80 6.93
CA ILE A 31 9.80 20.52 7.44
C ILE A 31 8.74 20.70 6.33
N LYS A 32 8.84 21.78 5.55
CA LYS A 32 7.90 22.06 4.46
C LYS A 32 7.99 21.03 3.32
N TRP A 33 9.20 20.55 3.01
CA TRP A 33 9.39 19.52 1.98
C TRP A 33 8.85 18.16 2.41
N SER A 34 8.95 17.82 3.70
CA SER A 34 8.38 16.57 4.23
C SER A 34 6.85 16.54 4.19
N LEU A 35 6.19 17.68 4.44
CA LEU A 35 4.72 17.75 4.42
C LEU A 35 4.13 17.74 3.01
N SER A 36 4.87 18.21 2.00
CA SER A 36 4.37 18.23 0.61
C SER A 36 4.32 16.86 -0.05
N LYS A 37 5.06 15.85 0.44
CA LYS A 37 5.09 14.51 -0.16
C LYS A 37 3.90 13.63 0.22
N HIS A 38 3.14 13.97 1.25
CA HIS A 38 1.99 13.16 1.67
C HIS A 38 0.66 13.53 1.00
N SER A 39 0.56 14.67 0.31
CA SER A 39 -0.73 15.14 -0.24
C SER A 39 -1.05 14.62 -1.66
N ALA A 40 -0.11 13.96 -2.35
CA ALA A 40 -0.30 13.60 -3.76
C ALA A 40 -1.07 12.28 -3.99
N TYR A 41 -1.25 11.45 -2.95
CA TYR A 41 -1.98 10.18 -3.09
C TYR A 41 -3.49 10.31 -2.91
N ASP A 42 -3.96 11.34 -2.19
CA ASP A 42 -5.40 11.46 -1.88
C ASP A 42 -6.23 12.01 -3.06
N THR A 43 -5.61 12.66 -4.05
CA THR A 43 -6.34 13.29 -5.17
C THR A 43 -6.69 12.35 -6.32
N LEU A 44 -6.17 11.12 -6.34
CA LEU A 44 -6.56 10.09 -7.33
C LEU A 44 -7.88 9.37 -6.96
N SER A 45 -8.47 9.67 -5.80
CA SER A 45 -9.66 8.99 -5.28
C SER A 45 -11.00 9.67 -5.62
N SER A 46 -11.03 10.78 -6.36
CA SER A 46 -12.24 11.59 -6.51
C SER A 46 -13.17 11.23 -7.68
N ASN A 47 -12.90 10.14 -8.42
CA ASN A 47 -13.86 9.58 -9.39
C ASN A 47 -14.37 8.22 -8.89
N PRO A 48 -15.37 8.20 -7.98
CA PRO A 48 -15.86 6.98 -7.33
C PRO A 48 -16.60 6.03 -8.27
N SER A 49 -17.04 6.50 -9.44
CA SER A 49 -17.99 5.78 -10.29
C SER A 49 -17.47 4.49 -10.96
N PHE A 50 -16.17 4.23 -10.96
CA PHE A 50 -15.61 3.08 -11.68
C PHE A 50 -15.16 1.92 -10.78
N ALA A 51 -14.91 2.16 -9.49
CA ALA A 51 -14.43 1.13 -8.56
C ALA A 51 -15.55 0.47 -7.77
N GLU A 52 -16.69 1.14 -7.59
CA GLU A 52 -17.75 0.68 -6.66
C GLU A 52 -18.43 -0.63 -7.07
N HIS A 53 -18.55 -0.95 -8.37
CA HIS A 53 -19.37 -2.08 -8.80
C HIS A 53 -18.76 -3.48 -8.58
N HIS A 54 -17.48 -3.57 -8.19
CA HIS A 54 -16.79 -4.86 -8.04
C HIS A 54 -16.19 -5.10 -6.65
N CYS A 55 -16.27 -4.13 -5.75
CA CYS A 55 -15.87 -4.35 -4.37
C CYS A 55 -17.01 -5.03 -3.62
N THR A 56 -16.72 -6.10 -2.88
CA THR A 56 -17.74 -6.71 -2.00
C THR A 56 -18.00 -5.79 -0.81
N ASP A 57 -19.25 -5.40 -0.59
CA ASP A 57 -19.65 -4.56 0.55
C ASP A 57 -19.71 -5.35 1.88
N GLU A 58 -19.66 -6.67 1.80
CA GLU A 58 -19.70 -7.54 2.97
C GLU A 58 -18.36 -7.51 3.71
N ILE A 59 -18.28 -6.58 4.66
CA ILE A 59 -17.33 -6.70 5.75
C ILE A 59 -17.82 -7.85 6.63
N PRO A 60 -17.04 -8.94 6.78
CA PRO A 60 -17.44 -10.01 7.69
C PRO A 60 -17.66 -9.39 9.06
N GLN A 61 -18.90 -9.47 9.55
CA GLN A 61 -19.23 -9.09 10.91
C GLN A 61 -18.54 -10.11 11.80
N GLY A 62 -17.33 -9.75 12.22
CA GLY A 62 -16.57 -10.54 13.18
C GLY A 62 -17.43 -10.80 14.41
N ASP A 63 -17.31 -11.99 14.93
CA ASP A 63 -17.88 -12.56 16.15
C ASP A 63 -17.45 -11.82 17.44
N GLY A 64 -17.15 -10.53 17.38
CA GLY A 64 -16.63 -9.75 18.50
C GLY A 64 -15.18 -10.06 18.84
N PHE A 65 -14.47 -10.84 18.00
CA PHE A 65 -13.02 -10.99 18.11
C PHE A 65 -12.36 -9.65 17.77
N LEU A 66 -12.13 -8.86 18.83
CA LEU A 66 -11.17 -7.77 18.79
C LEU A 66 -9.86 -8.41 18.37
N TYR A 67 -9.50 -8.27 17.09
CA TYR A 67 -8.16 -8.53 16.60
C TYR A 67 -7.24 -7.50 17.27
N GLY A 68 -6.97 -7.73 18.56
CA GLY A 68 -5.78 -7.23 19.22
C GLY A 68 -4.60 -7.55 18.32
N THR A 69 -3.64 -6.63 18.28
CA THR A 69 -2.46 -6.65 17.42
C THR A 69 -2.04 -8.08 17.09
N LEU A 70 -2.37 -8.54 15.88
CA LEU A 70 -1.91 -9.83 15.38
C LEU A 70 -0.40 -9.87 15.57
N ASP A 71 0.09 -10.96 16.15
CA ASP A 71 1.52 -11.12 16.34
C ASP A 71 2.22 -10.95 14.99
N ALA A 72 3.21 -10.05 14.94
CA ALA A 72 3.91 -9.74 13.69
C ALA A 72 4.66 -10.95 13.11
N GLY A 73 4.96 -11.95 13.95
CA GLY A 73 5.46 -13.26 13.55
C GLY A 73 4.39 -14.09 12.85
N PHE A 74 3.17 -14.18 13.40
CA PHE A 74 2.03 -14.86 12.77
C PHE A 74 1.76 -14.30 11.37
N SER A 75 1.60 -12.99 11.24
CA SER A 75 1.30 -12.35 9.95
C SER A 75 2.37 -12.64 8.89
N ARG A 76 3.64 -12.46 9.23
CA ARG A 76 4.75 -12.75 8.31
C ARG A 76 4.83 -14.24 7.95
N GLY A 77 4.62 -15.12 8.92
CA GLY A 77 4.60 -16.57 8.70
C GLY A 77 3.47 -16.98 7.76
N LEU A 78 2.27 -16.46 7.99
CA LEU A 78 1.10 -16.73 7.17
C LEU A 78 1.28 -16.25 5.73
N ILE A 79 1.82 -15.04 5.51
CA ILE A 79 2.07 -14.52 4.15
C ILE A 79 3.04 -15.42 3.38
N ARG A 80 4.14 -15.85 4.01
CA ARG A 80 5.10 -16.77 3.38
C ARG A 80 4.47 -18.14 3.08
N ALA A 81 3.62 -18.62 3.99
CA ALA A 81 2.90 -19.88 3.80
C ALA A 81 1.88 -19.79 2.66
N LEU A 82 1.15 -18.67 2.56
CA LEU A 82 0.24 -18.38 1.45
C LEU A 82 0.99 -18.37 0.12
N ASP A 83 2.15 -17.71 0.08
CA ASP A 83 2.97 -17.68 -1.12
C ASP A 83 3.46 -19.08 -1.54
N SER A 84 3.99 -19.84 -0.57
CA SER A 84 4.47 -21.20 -0.78
C SER A 84 3.35 -22.16 -1.20
N ALA A 85 2.11 -21.92 -0.75
CA ALA A 85 0.92 -22.65 -1.14
C ALA A 85 0.39 -22.24 -2.54
N GLY A 86 1.00 -21.25 -3.18
CA GLY A 86 0.54 -20.69 -4.45
C GLY A 86 -0.79 -19.94 -4.34
N ALA A 87 -1.12 -19.43 -3.14
CA ALA A 87 -2.27 -18.57 -2.96
C ALA A 87 -2.00 -17.19 -3.57
N ARG A 88 -3.01 -16.63 -4.23
CA ARG A 88 -2.96 -15.32 -4.88
C ARG A 88 -4.19 -14.51 -4.48
N LEU A 89 -3.96 -13.31 -3.95
CA LEU A 89 -4.97 -12.31 -3.65
C LEU A 89 -5.10 -11.38 -4.86
N TYR A 90 -6.29 -11.35 -5.45
CA TYR A 90 -6.66 -10.45 -6.53
C TYR A 90 -7.53 -9.33 -5.97
N GLY A 91 -7.20 -8.09 -6.32
CA GLY A 91 -7.93 -6.94 -5.84
C GLY A 91 -7.57 -5.64 -6.54
N ASN A 92 -8.36 -4.61 -6.23
CA ASN A 92 -8.04 -3.24 -6.55
C ASN A 92 -7.73 -2.49 -5.25
N ILE A 93 -6.60 -1.78 -5.17
CA ILE A 93 -6.19 -1.09 -3.93
C ILE A 93 -7.17 0.02 -3.51
N VAL A 94 -7.97 0.52 -4.46
CA VAL A 94 -9.04 1.50 -4.20
C VAL A 94 -10.21 0.85 -3.46
N CYS A 95 -10.44 -0.46 -3.60
CA CYS A 95 -11.52 -1.16 -2.91
C CYS A 95 -11.32 -1.16 -1.38
N PRO A 96 -12.31 -0.68 -0.60
CA PRO A 96 -12.24 -0.71 0.87
C PRO A 96 -12.03 -2.12 1.45
N SER A 97 -12.70 -3.12 0.86
CA SER A 97 -12.60 -4.54 1.23
C SER A 97 -11.18 -5.08 1.04
N VAL A 98 -10.51 -4.74 -0.06
CA VAL A 98 -9.12 -5.12 -0.33
C VAL A 98 -8.17 -4.46 0.67
N ARG A 99 -8.34 -3.17 0.96
CA ARG A 99 -7.57 -2.48 2.01
C ARG A 99 -7.78 -3.08 3.40
N GLN A 100 -8.98 -3.57 3.69
CA GLN A 100 -9.26 -4.28 4.92
C GLN A 100 -8.55 -5.63 4.97
N GLN A 101 -8.57 -6.41 3.89
CA GLN A 101 -7.84 -7.68 3.79
C GLN A 101 -6.34 -7.51 4.06
N ILE A 102 -5.72 -6.48 3.47
CA ILE A 102 -4.30 -6.13 3.68
C ILE A 102 -4.03 -5.83 5.15
N ARG A 103 -4.93 -5.06 5.80
CA ARG A 103 -4.82 -4.73 7.22
C ARG A 103 -4.91 -5.97 8.10
N PHE A 104 -5.80 -6.92 7.79
CA PHE A 104 -5.87 -8.19 8.53
C PHE A 104 -4.61 -9.04 8.38
N LEU A 105 -3.92 -8.97 7.24
CA LEU A 105 -2.64 -9.64 7.07
C LEU A 105 -1.48 -8.92 7.77
N GLY A 106 -1.70 -7.72 8.32
CA GLY A 106 -0.63 -6.90 8.89
C GLY A 106 0.38 -6.44 7.84
N ILE A 107 -0.02 -6.35 6.58
CA ILE A 107 0.84 -5.88 5.49
C ILE A 107 0.81 -4.35 5.49
N PRO A 108 1.95 -3.66 5.64
CA PRO A 108 2.03 -2.23 5.42
C PRO A 108 1.58 -1.87 4.00
N THR A 109 0.70 -0.88 3.86
CA THR A 109 0.12 -0.53 2.55
C THR A 109 1.16 -0.05 1.53
N ASP A 110 2.27 0.52 2.00
CA ASP A 110 3.41 0.91 1.17
C ASP A 110 4.14 -0.30 0.57
N LEU A 111 4.16 -1.44 1.25
CA LEU A 111 4.76 -2.69 0.76
C LEU A 111 3.88 -3.41 -0.27
N VAL A 112 2.58 -3.12 -0.33
CA VAL A 112 1.67 -3.71 -1.32
C VAL A 112 2.03 -3.26 -2.74
N SER A 113 2.48 -2.02 -2.88
CA SER A 113 2.91 -1.45 -4.17
C SER A 113 4.28 -1.96 -4.63
N GLN A 114 5.06 -2.52 -3.72
CA GLN A 114 6.38 -3.06 -4.01
C GLN A 114 6.18 -4.51 -4.43
N ARG A 115 6.61 -4.86 -5.65
CA ARG A 115 6.58 -6.19 -6.31
C ARG A 115 7.15 -7.38 -5.51
N HIS A 116 7.41 -7.24 -4.22
CA HIS A 116 7.97 -8.27 -3.34
C HIS A 116 6.95 -9.29 -2.85
N LEU A 117 5.65 -9.10 -3.13
CA LEU A 117 4.62 -10.08 -2.80
C LEU A 117 3.95 -10.57 -4.08
N ASP A 118 4.52 -11.61 -4.69
CA ASP A 118 3.88 -12.34 -5.80
C ASP A 118 2.50 -12.89 -5.41
N THR A 119 2.26 -13.03 -4.09
CA THR A 119 0.99 -13.40 -3.47
C THR A 119 -0.12 -12.38 -3.71
N VAL A 120 0.20 -11.12 -4.05
CA VAL A 120 -0.78 -10.03 -4.13
C VAL A 120 -0.75 -9.40 -5.52
N HIS A 121 -1.77 -9.68 -6.31
CA HIS A 121 -2.03 -9.02 -7.59
C HIS A 121 -3.00 -7.87 -7.35
N MET A 122 -2.43 -6.68 -7.20
CA MET A 122 -3.20 -5.43 -7.11
C MET A 122 -3.41 -4.82 -8.49
N ASP A 123 -4.35 -3.88 -8.55
CA ASP A 123 -4.74 -3.15 -9.77
C ASP A 123 -5.48 -4.00 -10.80
N CYS A 124 -6.25 -4.99 -10.34
CA CYS A 124 -7.27 -5.59 -11.17
C CYS A 124 -8.29 -4.53 -11.60
N ARG A 125 -8.33 -4.25 -12.90
CA ARG A 125 -9.32 -3.38 -13.55
C ARG A 125 -10.22 -4.21 -14.44
N THR A 126 -11.44 -3.73 -14.67
CA THR A 126 -12.38 -4.37 -15.60
C THR A 126 -11.86 -4.27 -17.04
N GLU A 127 -12.34 -5.15 -17.92
CA GLU A 127 -12.08 -5.05 -19.36
C GLU A 127 -12.47 -3.67 -19.90
N GLU A 128 -13.58 -3.10 -19.42
CA GLU A 128 -14.03 -1.76 -19.80
C GLU A 128 -13.01 -0.68 -19.40
N ALA A 129 -12.43 -0.76 -18.20
CA ALA A 129 -11.37 0.17 -17.79
C ALA A 129 -10.13 0.03 -18.66
N MET A 130 -9.77 -1.19 -19.06
CA MET A 130 -8.66 -1.40 -19.98
C MET A 130 -8.95 -0.88 -21.37
N GLU A 131 -10.15 -1.10 -21.89
CA GLU A 131 -10.55 -0.65 -23.21
C GLU A 131 -10.58 0.88 -23.27
N LYS A 132 -11.15 1.53 -22.24
CA LYS A 132 -11.04 2.99 -22.09
C LYS A 132 -9.58 3.42 -22.06
N ALA A 133 -8.73 2.74 -21.30
CA ALA A 133 -7.32 3.08 -21.23
C ALA A 133 -6.58 2.90 -22.58
N ARG A 134 -6.92 1.88 -23.37
CA ARG A 134 -6.42 1.73 -24.76
C ARG A 134 -6.91 2.86 -25.66
N GLN A 135 -8.17 3.29 -25.51
CA GLN A 135 -8.69 4.44 -26.25
C GLN A 135 -7.93 5.72 -25.92
N TRP A 136 -7.45 5.89 -24.68
CA TRP A 136 -6.57 7.02 -24.33
C TRP A 136 -5.21 6.94 -24.99
N ASP A 137 -4.66 5.73 -25.21
CA ASP A 137 -3.35 5.54 -25.83
C ASP A 137 -3.36 5.83 -27.34
N THR A 138 -4.54 5.85 -27.98
CA THR A 138 -4.69 6.24 -29.39
C THR A 138 -4.89 7.75 -29.56
N HIS A 139 -5.00 8.54 -28.49
CA HIS A 139 -5.17 9.99 -28.60
C HIS A 139 -3.84 10.71 -28.87
N PRO A 140 -3.73 11.49 -29.97
CA PRO A 140 -2.52 12.23 -30.27
C PRO A 140 -2.23 13.26 -29.17
N GLY A 141 -1.07 13.13 -28.53
CA GLY A 141 -0.63 13.99 -27.43
C GLY A 141 -0.86 13.44 -26.02
N TYR A 142 -1.48 12.26 -25.89
CA TYR A 142 -1.59 11.55 -24.63
C TYR A 142 -0.73 10.27 -24.70
N HIS A 143 0.38 10.25 -23.97
CA HIS A 143 1.17 9.03 -23.78
C HIS A 143 0.81 8.45 -22.43
N VAL A 144 0.24 7.26 -22.42
CA VAL A 144 0.19 6.49 -21.19
C VAL A 144 1.64 6.16 -20.81
N PRO A 145 2.10 6.51 -19.59
CA PRO A 145 3.44 6.15 -19.17
C PRO A 145 3.63 4.64 -19.37
N SER A 146 4.72 4.20 -20.00
CA SER A 146 5.03 2.77 -20.19
C SER A 146 5.13 1.97 -18.87
N ASN A 147 5.14 2.67 -17.73
CA ASN A 147 5.15 2.13 -16.38
C ASN A 147 3.75 2.06 -15.76
N PHE A 148 2.68 2.31 -16.51
CA PHE A 148 1.32 2.06 -16.03
C PHE A 148 1.15 0.55 -15.79
N PRO A 149 0.68 0.13 -14.61
CA PRO A 149 0.70 -1.27 -14.19
C PRO A 149 -0.45 -2.06 -14.84
N TYR A 150 -0.47 -2.18 -16.17
CA TYR A 150 -1.40 -3.08 -16.87
C TYR A 150 -1.05 -4.55 -16.68
N ALA A 151 0.19 -4.85 -16.29
CA ALA A 151 0.70 -6.21 -16.16
C ALA A 151 -0.10 -7.06 -15.16
N ASP A 152 -0.66 -6.44 -14.12
CA ASP A 152 -1.48 -7.17 -13.15
C ASP A 152 -2.94 -7.28 -13.58
N THR A 153 -3.47 -6.33 -14.37
CA THR A 153 -4.83 -6.44 -14.91
C THR A 153 -5.03 -7.69 -15.76
N GLN A 154 -4.08 -8.01 -16.64
CA GLN A 154 -4.19 -9.20 -17.49
C GLN A 154 -4.25 -10.48 -16.64
N LYS A 155 -3.49 -10.55 -15.55
CA LYS A 155 -3.54 -11.70 -14.62
C LYS A 155 -4.93 -11.86 -14.01
N CYS A 156 -5.62 -10.76 -13.70
CA CYS A 156 -6.96 -10.80 -13.13
C CYS A 156 -8.01 -11.28 -14.16
N LEU A 157 -7.85 -10.89 -15.42
CA LEU A 157 -8.68 -11.40 -16.53
C LEU A 157 -8.42 -12.89 -16.79
N ASP A 158 -7.15 -13.29 -16.89
CA ASP A 158 -6.76 -14.68 -17.11
C ASP A 158 -7.25 -15.58 -15.95
N ALA A 159 -7.31 -15.02 -14.74
CA ALA A 159 -7.85 -15.66 -13.57
C ALA A 159 -9.39 -15.58 -13.47
N ASN A 160 -10.08 -14.94 -14.41
CA ASN A 160 -11.53 -14.70 -14.41
C ASN A 160 -12.05 -14.20 -13.05
N VAL A 161 -11.46 -13.11 -12.53
CA VAL A 161 -11.84 -12.52 -11.24
C VAL A 161 -12.89 -11.44 -11.45
N GLU A 162 -14.07 -11.63 -10.87
CA GLU A 162 -15.21 -10.71 -11.02
C GLU A 162 -15.43 -9.81 -9.78
N LEU A 163 -15.00 -10.26 -8.60
CA LEU A 163 -15.26 -9.62 -7.31
C LEU A 163 -13.96 -9.44 -6.50
N TYR A 164 -13.89 -8.37 -5.72
CA TYR A 164 -12.71 -8.04 -4.91
C TYR A 164 -13.01 -7.90 -3.41
N PRO A 165 -12.11 -8.42 -2.53
CA PRO A 165 -10.96 -9.27 -2.86
C PRO A 165 -11.39 -10.69 -3.28
N THR A 166 -10.57 -11.35 -4.08
CA THR A 166 -10.69 -12.80 -4.34
C THR A 166 -9.36 -13.49 -4.12
N TRP A 167 -9.36 -14.54 -3.32
CA TRP A 167 -8.24 -15.47 -3.20
C TRP A 167 -8.42 -16.63 -4.16
N ILE A 168 -7.36 -16.97 -4.90
CA ILE A 168 -7.27 -18.20 -5.71
C ILE A 168 -6.09 -19.01 -5.21
N PHE A 169 -6.32 -20.30 -4.96
CA PHE A 169 -5.31 -21.23 -4.47
C PHE A 169 -4.79 -22.12 -5.61
N LYS A 170 -3.67 -22.81 -5.39
CA LYS A 170 -3.05 -23.70 -6.38
C LYS A 170 -3.96 -24.84 -6.86
N ASP A 171 -4.91 -25.27 -6.03
CA ASP A 171 -5.94 -26.26 -6.38
C ASP A 171 -7.07 -25.68 -7.26
N GLY A 172 -7.01 -24.39 -7.61
CA GLY A 172 -8.04 -23.66 -8.38
C GLY A 172 -9.23 -23.22 -7.54
N SER A 173 -9.29 -23.61 -6.26
CA SER A 173 -10.37 -23.18 -5.36
C SER A 173 -10.27 -21.68 -5.08
N ARG A 174 -11.42 -21.09 -4.73
CA ARG A 174 -11.56 -19.65 -4.54
C ARG A 174 -12.19 -19.30 -3.19
N LEU A 175 -11.76 -18.20 -2.61
CA LEU A 175 -12.47 -17.53 -1.51
C LEU A 175 -12.73 -16.07 -1.93
N VAL A 176 -14.00 -15.72 -2.04
CA VAL A 176 -14.44 -14.37 -2.43
C VAL A 176 -14.74 -13.56 -1.17
N GLY A 177 -14.45 -12.26 -1.22
CA GLY A 177 -14.64 -11.34 -0.10
C GLY A 177 -13.51 -11.41 0.93
N VAL A 178 -13.60 -10.53 1.92
CA VAL A 178 -12.57 -10.40 2.96
C VAL A 178 -12.51 -11.66 3.80
N GLN A 179 -11.32 -12.23 3.92
CA GLN A 179 -11.04 -13.43 4.71
C GLN A 179 -10.23 -13.09 5.96
N LEU A 180 -10.66 -13.68 7.07
CA LEU A 180 -9.92 -13.60 8.33
C LEU A 180 -8.61 -14.40 8.22
N PRO A 181 -7.52 -13.99 8.89
CA PRO A 181 -6.22 -14.68 8.77
C PRO A 181 -6.27 -16.16 9.16
N HIS A 182 -7.10 -16.52 10.15
CA HIS A 182 -7.25 -17.92 10.57
C HIS A 182 -8.00 -18.78 9.51
N VAL A 183 -8.92 -18.19 8.73
CA VAL A 183 -9.59 -18.88 7.62
C VAL A 183 -8.58 -19.20 6.54
N LEU A 184 -7.73 -18.22 6.18
CA LEU A 184 -6.65 -18.41 5.23
C LEU A 184 -5.63 -19.46 5.73
N ALA A 185 -5.25 -19.38 7.00
CA ALA A 185 -4.35 -20.35 7.62
C ALA A 185 -4.91 -21.78 7.55
N LYS A 186 -6.17 -21.97 7.94
CA LYS A 186 -6.87 -23.26 7.85
C LYS A 186 -6.93 -23.76 6.41
N LYS A 187 -7.21 -22.87 5.44
CA LYS A 187 -7.30 -23.21 4.02
C LYS A 187 -6.00 -23.79 3.46
N ILE A 188 -4.85 -23.31 3.92
CA ILE A 188 -3.53 -23.79 3.47
C ILE A 188 -2.87 -24.77 4.44
N GLY A 189 -3.55 -25.17 5.52
CA GLY A 189 -2.96 -26.04 6.56
C GLY A 189 -1.82 -25.38 7.34
N PHE A 190 -1.78 -24.05 7.43
CA PHE A 190 -0.78 -23.32 8.21
C PHE A 190 -1.09 -23.41 9.71
N VAL A 191 -0.19 -24.01 10.47
CA VAL A 191 -0.24 -24.08 11.93
C VAL A 191 0.79 -23.10 12.50
N TYR A 192 0.32 -22.06 13.17
CA TYR A 192 1.20 -21.14 13.86
C TYR A 192 1.64 -21.74 15.20
N LYS A 193 2.96 -21.87 15.38
CA LYS A 193 3.55 -22.14 16.69
C LYS A 193 4.17 -20.84 17.19
N PRO A 194 3.66 -20.25 18.29
CA PRO A 194 4.28 -19.08 18.85
C PRO A 194 5.65 -19.43 19.43
N ALA A 195 6.55 -18.44 19.51
CA ALA A 195 7.93 -18.65 19.94
C ALA A 195 8.11 -19.07 21.42
N TRP A 196 7.01 -19.14 22.19
CA TRP A 196 7.01 -19.51 23.61
C TRP A 196 6.54 -20.94 23.88
N GLU A 197 6.24 -21.73 22.83
CA GLU A 197 5.99 -23.17 22.88
C GLU A 197 7.23 -23.97 22.48
#